data_AF-A4FET4-F1
#
_entry.id   AF-A4FET4-F1
#
_cell.length_a   1.000
_cell.length_b   1.000
_cell.length_c   1.000
_cell.angle_alpha   90.00
_cell.angle_beta   90.00
_cell.angle_gamma   90.00
#
_symmetry.space_group_name_H-M   'P 1'
#
loop_
_entity.id
_entity.type
_entity.pdbx_description
1 polymer ?
#
loop_
_entity_poly.entity_id
_entity_poly.type
_entity_poly.pdbx_seq_one_letter_code
_entity_poly.pdbx_strand_id
1 'polypeptide(L)'
;MDALRLLLCAGLAVAAVGCAVQQDSATQAGPAPPVAAPAPDRAERATISGTIASGVETGCYVLRSGGKLYQLIGDDPDIRRPGLHVVVRGEARPGTPTTCMQGIPFHVTDARPA
;
A
#
# COMPACT_ATOMS: atom_id res chain seq x y z
N MET A 1 -42.61 2.32 -23.05
CA MET A 1 -43.50 2.83 -24.11
C MET A 1 -42.95 4.18 -24.47
N ASP A 2 -42.33 4.23 -25.66
CA ASP A 2 -41.98 5.38 -26.50
C ASP A 2 -41.27 6.58 -25.86
N ALA A 3 -40.28 7.21 -26.47
CA ALA A 3 -39.47 7.07 -27.67
C ALA A 3 -38.45 8.24 -27.49
N LEU A 4 -37.25 8.31 -28.07
CA LEU A 4 -37.02 8.61 -29.48
C LEU A 4 -35.70 9.41 -29.53
N ARG A 5 -34.76 8.98 -30.38
CA ARG A 5 -33.78 9.80 -31.12
C ARG A 5 -32.71 10.60 -30.33
N LEU A 6 -31.50 10.05 -30.28
CA LEU A 6 -30.27 10.81 -30.53
C LEU A 6 -29.45 10.02 -31.55
N LEU A 7 -29.56 10.37 -32.83
CA LEU A 7 -28.77 11.39 -33.54
C LEU A 7 -27.41 10.81 -33.97
N LEU A 8 -27.40 10.42 -35.25
CA LEU A 8 -26.23 10.17 -36.08
C LEU A 8 -25.23 11.33 -35.95
N CYS A 9 -23.99 11.03 -35.58
CA CYS A 9 -22.86 11.89 -35.92
C CYS A 9 -22.14 11.27 -37.13
N ALA A 10 -22.40 11.89 -38.28
CA ALA A 10 -21.76 11.63 -39.55
C ALA A 10 -20.23 11.80 -39.44
N GLY A 11 -19.53 10.97 -40.21
CA GLY A 11 -18.07 10.99 -40.31
C GLY A 11 -17.54 12.21 -41.04
N LEU A 12 -16.26 12.50 -40.80
CA LEU A 12 -15.42 13.26 -41.71
C LEU A 12 -14.15 12.44 -41.97
N ALA A 13 -14.00 12.03 -43.23
CA ALA A 13 -12.77 11.51 -43.80
C ALA A 13 -11.87 12.69 -44.21
N VAL A 14 -10.58 12.63 -43.86
CA VAL A 14 -9.57 13.59 -44.32
C VAL A 14 -8.59 12.84 -45.22
N ALA A 15 -8.43 13.30 -46.45
CA ALA A 15 -7.53 12.74 -47.46
C ALA A 15 -6.26 13.59 -47.65
N ALA A 16 -5.12 12.91 -47.51
CA ALA A 16 -3.79 13.06 -48.10
C ALA A 16 -3.22 14.44 -48.54
N VAL A 17 -2.03 14.77 -47.98
CA VAL A 17 -0.92 15.43 -48.70
C VAL A 17 0.39 14.76 -48.27
N GLY A 18 1.19 14.28 -49.22
CA GLY A 18 2.46 13.60 -48.97
C GLY A 18 3.68 14.54 -49.03
N CYS A 19 4.72 14.18 -48.28
CA CYS A 19 6.12 14.48 -48.56
C CYS A 19 6.91 13.16 -48.46
N ALA A 20 7.87 12.96 -49.36
CA ALA A 20 8.70 11.77 -49.48
C ALA A 20 9.92 11.80 -48.53
N VAL A 21 10.51 10.60 -48.33
CA VAL A 21 11.89 10.27 -47.82
C VAL A 21 12.26 10.78 -46.41
N GLN A 22 13.00 10.10 -45.52
CA GLN A 22 14.01 9.04 -45.61
C GLN A 22 14.20 8.36 -44.23
N GLN A 23 14.49 7.06 -44.29
CA GLN A 23 15.27 6.12 -43.45
C GLN A 23 15.84 6.46 -42.05
N ASP A 24 15.95 5.36 -41.30
CA ASP A 24 16.76 5.07 -40.10
C ASP A 24 16.37 5.80 -38.81
N SER A 25 15.85 5.11 -37.80
CA SER A 25 16.71 4.18 -37.05
C SER A 25 15.89 3.07 -36.43
N ALA A 26 16.22 1.83 -36.76
CA ALA A 26 16.00 0.73 -35.83
C ALA A 26 16.87 0.99 -34.59
N THR A 27 16.34 1.74 -33.62
CA THR A 27 16.79 1.59 -32.24
C THR A 27 16.37 0.18 -31.85
N GLN A 28 17.31 -0.76 -31.91
CA GLN A 28 17.21 -1.98 -31.14
C GLN A 28 16.93 -1.55 -29.71
N ALA A 29 15.69 -1.76 -29.26
CA ALA A 29 15.40 -1.79 -27.84
C ALA A 29 16.29 -2.89 -27.27
N GLY A 30 17.35 -2.50 -26.57
CA GLY A 30 18.08 -3.43 -25.73
C GLY A 30 17.08 -4.13 -24.80
N PRO A 31 17.37 -5.36 -24.33
CA PRO A 31 16.50 -6.03 -23.40
C PRO A 31 16.14 -5.07 -22.26
N ALA A 32 14.85 -4.81 -22.07
CA ALA A 32 14.39 -4.08 -20.90
C ALA A 32 14.98 -4.78 -19.67
N PRO A 33 15.48 -4.04 -18.66
CA PRO A 33 15.90 -4.67 -17.42
C PRO A 33 14.72 -5.51 -16.91
N PRO A 34 14.96 -6.73 -16.39
CA PRO A 34 13.89 -7.51 -15.82
C PRO A 34 13.20 -6.64 -14.76
N VAL A 35 11.89 -6.45 -14.92
CA VAL A 35 11.06 -5.86 -13.87
C VAL A 35 11.29 -6.75 -12.65
N ALA A 36 11.98 -6.21 -11.64
CA ALA A 36 12.23 -6.93 -10.41
C ALA A 36 10.87 -7.35 -9.85
N ALA A 37 10.68 -8.65 -9.63
CA ALA A 37 9.51 -9.14 -8.92
C ALA A 37 9.42 -8.41 -7.57
N PRO A 38 8.21 -8.12 -7.07
CA PRO A 38 8.06 -7.56 -5.73
C PRO A 38 8.82 -8.45 -4.75
N ALA A 39 9.68 -7.85 -3.91
CA ALA A 39 10.32 -8.61 -2.85
C ALA A 39 9.23 -9.26 -1.98
N PRO A 40 9.43 -10.50 -1.50
CA PRO A 40 8.48 -11.10 -0.59
C PRO A 40 8.31 -10.19 0.62
N ASP A 41 7.09 -10.16 1.16
CA ASP A 41 6.69 -9.49 2.40
C ASP A 41 7.57 -9.98 3.56
N ARG A 42 8.77 -9.43 3.66
CA ARG A 42 9.78 -9.93 4.59
C ARG A 42 9.48 -9.41 5.97
N ALA A 43 9.60 -10.31 6.93
CA ALA A 43 9.56 -9.94 8.33
C ALA A 43 10.78 -9.04 8.67
N GLU A 44 10.54 -7.92 9.36
CA GLU A 44 11.58 -6.93 9.70
C GLU A 44 11.52 -6.58 11.19
N ARG A 45 12.64 -6.79 11.92
CA ARG A 45 12.74 -6.36 13.32
C ARG A 45 12.88 -4.85 13.41
N ALA A 46 12.09 -4.23 14.29
CA ALA A 46 12.13 -2.79 14.52
C ALA A 46 11.89 -2.42 15.99
N THR A 47 12.28 -1.20 16.35
CA THR A 47 11.87 -0.51 17.57
C THR A 47 11.15 0.76 17.15
N ILE A 48 9.90 0.93 17.58
CA ILE A 48 9.00 1.98 17.10
C ILE A 48 8.47 2.76 18.31
N SER A 49 8.65 4.08 18.30
CA SER A 49 7.97 4.99 19.24
C SER A 49 6.68 5.48 18.61
N GLY A 50 5.58 5.52 19.35
CA GLY A 50 4.30 5.98 18.81
C GLY A 50 3.20 6.06 19.86
N THR A 51 2.01 6.42 19.39
CA THR A 51 0.82 6.55 20.25
C THR A 51 -0.14 5.40 19.98
N ILE A 52 -0.61 4.75 21.04
CA ILE A 52 -1.60 3.68 20.99
C ILE A 52 -2.96 4.27 20.61
N ALA A 53 -3.67 3.58 19.71
CA ALA A 53 -5.07 3.85 19.40
C ALA A 53 -5.85 2.53 19.36
N SER A 54 -7.16 2.62 19.60
CA SER A 54 -8.07 1.50 19.36
C SER A 54 -8.13 1.21 17.86
N GLY A 55 -8.11 -0.06 17.50
CA GLY A 55 -8.52 -0.50 16.16
C GLY A 55 -10.04 -0.49 16.01
N VAL A 56 -10.52 -0.64 14.77
CA VAL A 56 -11.95 -0.76 14.43
C VAL A 56 -12.60 -1.99 15.09
N GLU A 57 -11.90 -3.12 15.15
CA GLU A 57 -12.39 -4.33 15.81
C GLU A 57 -12.11 -4.32 17.32
N THR A 58 -13.07 -4.81 18.10
CA THR A 58 -12.99 -4.87 19.57
C THR A 58 -11.73 -5.60 20.02
N GLY A 59 -10.94 -4.95 20.88
CA GLY A 59 -9.71 -5.54 21.44
C GLY A 59 -8.47 -5.41 20.54
N CYS A 60 -8.62 -4.92 19.31
CA CYS A 60 -7.49 -4.59 18.45
C CYS A 60 -6.88 -3.25 18.89
N TYR A 61 -5.55 -3.20 18.91
CA TYR A 61 -4.80 -1.97 19.15
C TYR A 61 -3.82 -1.73 18.01
N VAL A 62 -3.70 -0.47 17.63
CA VAL A 62 -2.74 -0.02 16.61
C VAL A 62 -1.80 1.01 17.22
N LEU A 63 -0.57 1.06 16.70
CA LEU A 63 0.40 2.11 17.01
C LEU A 63 0.49 3.07 15.84
N ARG A 64 0.29 4.36 16.11
CA ARG A 64 0.49 5.45 15.15
C ARG A 64 1.91 5.98 15.30
N SER A 65 2.69 5.91 14.23
CA SER A 65 4.06 6.43 14.22
C SER A 65 4.48 6.86 12.82
N GLY A 66 5.00 8.09 12.68
CA GLY A 66 5.56 8.58 11.40
C GLY A 66 4.61 8.48 10.20
N GLY A 67 3.30 8.66 10.40
CA GLY A 67 2.28 8.52 9.36
C GLY A 67 1.91 7.07 9.00
N LYS A 68 2.51 6.08 9.65
CA LYS A 68 2.20 4.65 9.50
C LYS A 68 1.32 4.17 10.65
N LEU A 69 0.60 3.08 10.37
CA LEU A 69 -0.16 2.31 11.34
C LEU A 69 0.44 0.91 11.45
N TYR A 70 0.62 0.46 12.69
CA TYR A 70 1.07 -0.89 13.00
C TYR A 70 0.03 -1.59 13.86
N GLN A 71 -0.47 -2.74 13.43
CA GLN A 71 -1.35 -3.57 14.24
C GLN A 71 -0.52 -4.31 15.28
N LEU A 72 -0.79 -4.11 16.56
CA LEU A 72 -0.06 -4.77 17.62
C LEU A 72 -0.61 -6.18 17.86
N ILE A 73 0.24 -7.18 17.69
CA ILE A 73 -0.09 -8.60 17.88
C ILE A 73 0.80 -9.18 18.98
N GLY A 74 0.20 -9.87 19.94
CA GLY A 74 0.88 -10.45 21.10
C GLY A 74 0.45 -9.83 22.43
N ASP A 75 0.87 -10.43 23.53
CA ASP A 75 0.45 -10.08 24.89
C ASP A 75 1.46 -9.15 25.57
N ASP A 76 1.17 -7.86 25.50
CA ASP A 76 1.58 -6.90 26.53
C ASP A 76 0.33 -6.07 26.89
N PRO A 77 -0.40 -6.44 27.95
CA PRO A 77 -1.63 -5.75 28.35
C PRO A 77 -1.36 -4.36 28.95
N ASP A 78 -0.16 -4.11 29.47
CA ASP A 78 0.15 -2.91 30.26
C ASP A 78 0.16 -1.63 29.40
N ILE A 79 0.34 -1.81 28.09
CA ILE A 79 0.37 -0.73 27.10
C ILE A 79 -0.92 -0.58 26.28
N ARG A 80 -1.94 -1.43 26.48
CA ARG A 80 -3.22 -1.40 25.73
C ARG A 80 -4.16 -0.29 26.21
N ARG A 81 -3.69 0.95 26.22
CA ARG A 81 -4.45 2.14 26.62
C ARG A 81 -4.41 3.16 25.49
N PRO A 82 -5.52 3.43 24.80
CA PRO A 82 -5.57 4.45 23.75
C PRO A 82 -5.10 5.80 24.30
N GLY A 83 -4.25 6.49 23.53
CA GLY A 83 -3.62 7.75 23.91
C GLY A 83 -2.27 7.61 24.61
N LEU A 84 -1.89 6.42 25.09
CA LEU A 84 -0.58 6.20 25.71
C LEU A 84 0.53 6.28 24.64
N HIS A 85 1.60 7.03 24.94
CA HIS A 85 2.82 7.02 24.14
C HIS A 85 3.76 5.92 24.63
N VAL A 86 4.27 5.12 23.71
CA VAL A 86 5.04 3.91 24.02
C VAL A 86 6.21 3.74 23.07
N VAL A 87 7.18 2.96 23.53
CA VAL A 87 8.22 2.36 22.68
C VAL A 87 7.95 0.86 22.63
N VAL A 88 7.76 0.33 21.42
CA VAL A 88 7.56 -1.12 21.19
C VAL A 88 8.75 -1.68 20.43
N ARG A 89 9.17 -2.91 20.76
CA ARG A 89 10.14 -3.70 20.01
C ARG A 89 9.44 -4.95 19.50
N GLY A 90 9.82 -5.39 18.31
CA GLY A 90 9.16 -6.53 17.69
C GLY A 90 9.52 -6.70 16.23
N GLU A 91 8.64 -7.38 15.51
CA GLU A 91 8.82 -7.72 14.10
C GLU A 91 7.59 -7.30 13.28
N ALA A 92 7.80 -6.44 12.28
CA ALA A 92 6.81 -6.14 11.26
C ALA A 92 6.70 -7.34 10.33
N ARG A 93 5.51 -7.90 10.18
CA ARG A 93 5.24 -9.07 9.33
C ARG A 93 4.10 -8.76 8.35
N PRO A 94 4.39 -8.01 7.27
CA PRO A 94 3.40 -7.80 6.20
C PRO A 94 2.91 -9.15 5.67
N GLY A 95 1.65 -9.21 5.25
CA GLY A 95 1.03 -10.46 4.79
C GLY A 95 0.58 -11.43 5.90
N THR A 96 0.85 -11.14 7.18
CA THR A 96 0.27 -11.94 8.29
C THR A 96 -1.25 -11.83 8.26
N PRO A 97 -1.99 -12.96 8.16
CA PRO A 97 -3.45 -12.93 8.23
C PRO A 97 -3.90 -12.44 9.62
N THR A 98 -4.81 -11.49 9.65
CA THR A 98 -5.40 -10.98 10.88
C THR A 98 -6.89 -10.73 10.70
N THR A 99 -7.64 -10.65 11.79
CA THR A 99 -9.02 -10.15 11.71
C THR A 99 -9.01 -8.63 11.65
N CYS A 100 -8.20 -7.96 12.49
CA CYS A 100 -8.16 -6.50 12.64
C CYS A 100 -7.92 -5.73 11.33
N MET A 101 -7.16 -6.32 10.38
CA MET A 101 -6.91 -5.80 9.03
C MET A 101 -6.56 -4.31 8.96
N GLN A 102 -5.76 -3.80 9.91
CA GLN A 102 -5.49 -2.37 10.07
C GLN A 102 -4.01 -2.05 10.30
N GLY A 103 -3.34 -1.60 9.25
CA GLY A 103 -1.91 -1.28 9.29
C GLY A 103 -1.05 -2.51 9.08
N ILE A 104 0.24 -2.38 9.38
CA ILE A 104 1.22 -3.45 9.23
C ILE A 104 1.18 -4.33 10.49
N PRO A 105 0.90 -5.64 10.39
CA PRO A 105 1.01 -6.56 11.51
C PRO A 105 2.39 -6.46 12.16
N PHE A 106 2.43 -6.18 13.46
CA PHE A 106 3.64 -5.99 14.23
C PHE A 106 3.57 -6.88 15.48
N HIS A 107 4.37 -7.93 15.47
CA HIS A 107 4.44 -8.86 16.59
C HIS A 107 5.33 -8.29 17.68
N VAL A 108 4.72 -7.93 18.79
CA VAL A 108 5.37 -7.28 19.92
C VAL A 108 6.14 -8.31 20.72
N THR A 109 7.41 -8.01 21.00
CA THR A 109 8.26 -8.80 21.90
C THR A 109 8.56 -8.08 23.20
N ASP A 110 8.44 -6.75 23.21
CA ASP A 110 8.65 -5.88 24.37
C ASP A 110 7.90 -4.58 24.13
N ALA A 111 7.22 -4.06 25.14
CA ALA A 111 6.64 -2.73 25.09
C ALA A 111 6.76 -2.05 26.44
N ARG A 112 6.89 -0.72 26.40
CA ARG A 112 6.97 0.11 27.59
C ARG A 112 6.44 1.51 27.31
N PRO A 113 5.90 2.20 28.34
CA PRO A 113 5.70 3.64 28.27
C PRO A 113 6.99 4.34 27.83
N ALA A 114 6.84 5.35 26.97
CA ALA A 114 7.95 6.17 26.48
C ALA A 114 8.45 7.16 27.54
#